data_AF-A0A818P125-F1
#
_entry.id   AF-A0A818P125-F1
#
_cell.length_a   1.000
_cell.length_b   1.000
_cell.length_c   1.000
_cell.angle_alpha   90.00
_cell.angle_beta   90.00
_cell.angle_gamma   90.00
#
_symmetry.space_group_name_H-M   'P 1'
#
loop_
_entity.id
_entity.type
_entity.pdbx_description
1 polymer ?
#
loop_
_entity_poly.entity_id
_entity_poly.type
_entity_poly.pdbx_seq_one_letter_code
_entity_poly.pdbx_strand_id
1 'polypeptide(L)'
;MPCSNEPTPALECQSFNMTSVFERIDQQLAKYKRHKLWKTFFQSGKGSKVALATLKAYAPAISYFIMGFRDFNEFVLPYETPQNALQTAINEHAKEDCTHYKLFIED
;
A
#
# COMPACT_ATOMS: atom_id res chain seq x y z
N MET A 1 12.84 -48.99 -22.45
CA MET A 1 13.59 -47.72 -22.34
C MET A 1 13.31 -47.15 -20.96
N PRO A 2 14.30 -47.06 -20.06
CA PRO A 2 14.12 -46.40 -18.78
C PRO A 2 14.14 -44.88 -18.99
N CYS A 3 13.09 -44.19 -18.53
CA CYS A 3 13.09 -42.73 -18.44
C CYS A 3 14.14 -42.32 -17.40
N SER A 4 14.99 -41.39 -17.80
CA SER A 4 16.12 -40.86 -17.03
C SER A 4 15.66 -40.22 -15.72
N ASN A 5 16.28 -40.63 -14.61
CA ASN A 5 16.31 -39.89 -13.36
C ASN A 5 17.23 -38.68 -13.54
N GLU A 6 16.71 -37.54 -13.98
CA GLU A 6 17.42 -36.27 -13.82
C GLU A 6 16.89 -35.54 -12.58
N PRO A 7 17.75 -35.10 -11.65
CA PRO A 7 17.32 -34.29 -10.54
C PRO A 7 16.86 -32.92 -11.05
N THR A 8 15.62 -32.56 -10.75
CA THR A 8 15.09 -31.20 -10.93
C THR A 8 16.08 -30.20 -10.33
N PRO A 9 16.53 -29.17 -11.08
CA PRO A 9 17.39 -28.15 -10.50
C PRO A 9 16.65 -27.51 -9.33
N ALA A 10 17.23 -27.59 -8.13
CA ALA A 10 16.78 -26.77 -7.02
C ALA A 10 16.84 -25.31 -7.50
N LEU A 11 15.69 -24.65 -7.56
CA LEU A 11 15.63 -23.21 -7.69
C LEU A 11 16.40 -22.64 -6.50
N GLU A 12 17.64 -22.23 -6.72
CA GLU A 12 18.40 -21.44 -5.75
C GLU A 12 17.56 -20.22 -5.41
N CYS A 13 16.99 -20.22 -4.21
CA CYS A 13 16.35 -19.05 -3.64
C CYS A 13 17.47 -18.03 -3.45
N GLN A 14 17.61 -17.11 -4.41
CA GLN A 14 18.52 -15.97 -4.28
C GLN A 14 18.27 -15.35 -2.91
N SER A 15 19.29 -15.32 -2.06
CA SER A 15 19.16 -14.80 -0.70
C SER A 15 18.76 -13.33 -0.79
N PHE A 16 17.47 -13.07 -0.60
CA PHE A 16 16.94 -11.72 -0.54
C PHE A 16 17.56 -11.03 0.68
N ASN A 17 18.47 -10.09 0.43
CA ASN A 17 19.17 -9.39 1.49
C ASN A 17 18.22 -8.36 2.13
N MET A 18 17.53 -8.77 3.20
CA MET A 18 16.62 -7.91 3.96
C MET A 18 17.29 -6.59 4.41
N THR A 19 18.60 -6.60 4.69
CA THR A 19 19.35 -5.42 5.11
C THR A 19 19.35 -4.34 4.03
N SER A 20 19.56 -4.70 2.75
CA SER A 20 19.58 -3.73 1.66
C SER A 20 18.18 -3.13 1.39
N VAL A 21 17.13 -3.87 1.70
CA VAL A 21 15.74 -3.40 1.62
C VAL A 21 15.47 -2.36 2.70
N PHE A 22 15.86 -2.63 3.95
CA PHE A 22 15.68 -1.67 5.05
C PHE A 22 16.48 -0.39 4.82
N GLU A 23 17.72 -0.50 4.36
CA GLU A 23 18.52 0.69 3.98
C GLU A 23 17.83 1.51 2.89
N ARG A 24 17.23 0.84 1.90
CA ARG A 24 16.47 1.52 0.84
C ARG A 24 15.22 2.21 1.40
N ILE A 25 14.50 1.56 2.31
CA ILE A 25 13.33 2.14 2.99
C ILE A 25 13.77 3.41 3.73
N ASP A 26 14.85 3.37 4.50
CA ASP A 26 15.35 4.52 5.25
C ASP A 26 15.71 5.69 4.35
N GLN A 27 16.37 5.42 3.22
CA GLN A 27 16.68 6.43 2.21
C GLN A 27 15.41 7.07 1.62
N GLN A 28 14.37 6.29 1.36
CA GLN A 28 13.10 6.82 0.85
C GLN A 28 12.35 7.62 1.92
N LEU A 29 12.32 7.14 3.16
CA LEU A 29 11.73 7.86 4.29
C LEU A 29 12.39 9.23 4.48
N ALA A 30 13.72 9.33 4.36
CA ALA A 30 14.42 10.60 4.41
C ALA A 30 14.05 11.57 3.25
N LYS A 31 13.66 11.05 2.09
CA LYS A 31 13.13 11.86 0.98
C LYS A 31 11.69 12.29 1.26
N TYR A 32 10.82 11.37 1.66
CA TYR A 32 9.43 11.66 1.98
C TYR A 32 9.30 12.72 3.08
N LYS A 33 10.08 12.64 4.16
CA LYS A 33 10.08 13.64 5.25
C LYS A 33 10.36 15.08 4.78
N ARG A 34 11.03 15.26 3.65
CA ARG A 34 11.35 16.57 3.06
C ARG A 34 10.30 17.07 2.07
N HIS A 35 9.27 16.28 1.77
CA HIS A 35 8.26 16.66 0.79
C HIS A 35 7.45 17.88 1.26
N LYS A 36 7.24 18.85 0.35
CA LYS A 36 6.60 20.12 0.67
C LYS A 36 5.18 19.94 1.23
N LEU A 37 4.45 18.93 0.78
CA LEU A 37 3.10 18.60 1.26
C LEU A 37 3.08 18.37 2.79
N TRP A 38 4.01 17.57 3.31
CA TRP A 38 4.12 17.29 4.75
C TRP A 38 4.55 18.51 5.54
N LYS A 39 5.42 19.34 4.96
CA LYS A 39 5.77 20.64 5.54
C LYS A 39 4.53 21.53 5.68
N THR A 40 3.71 21.60 4.63
CA THR A 40 2.48 22.40 4.59
C THR A 40 1.45 21.92 5.60
N PHE A 41 1.23 20.60 5.72
CA PHE A 41 0.24 20.02 6.64
C PHE A 41 0.69 20.00 8.11
N PHE A 42 1.94 19.63 8.41
CA PHE A 42 2.36 19.36 9.79
C PHE A 42 3.14 20.49 10.47
N GLN A 43 3.80 21.39 9.74
CA GLN A 43 4.55 22.49 10.37
C GLN A 43 3.72 23.75 10.58
N SER A 44 2.52 23.85 10.00
CA SER A 44 1.69 25.05 10.14
C SER A 44 0.88 25.09 11.43
N GLY A 45 0.80 23.99 12.19
CA GLY A 45 0.36 23.93 13.60
C GLY A 45 -1.07 24.37 13.93
N LYS A 46 -1.74 25.07 13.02
CA LYS A 46 -3.11 25.58 13.11
C LYS A 46 -3.56 25.74 11.67
N GLY A 47 -4.80 25.37 11.35
CA GLY A 47 -5.42 25.46 10.02
C GLY A 47 -5.26 26.84 9.36
N SER A 48 -4.08 27.10 8.80
CA SER A 48 -3.80 28.32 8.06
C SER A 48 -4.56 28.25 6.74
N LYS A 49 -4.94 29.42 6.19
CA LYS A 49 -5.62 29.47 4.88
C LYS A 49 -4.82 28.74 3.78
N VAL A 50 -3.50 28.66 3.90
CA VAL A 50 -2.61 27.90 3.00
C VAL A 50 -2.84 26.38 3.14
N ALA A 51 -2.96 25.87 4.37
CA ALA A 51 -3.32 24.48 4.60
C ALA A 51 -4.74 24.17 4.07
N LEU A 52 -5.72 25.06 4.29
CA LEU A 52 -7.08 24.88 3.76
C LEU A 52 -7.15 24.88 2.23
N ALA A 53 -6.50 25.84 1.56
CA ALA A 53 -6.49 25.90 0.10
C ALA A 53 -5.79 24.67 -0.52
N THR A 54 -4.70 24.22 0.12
CA THR A 54 -3.96 23.03 -0.30
C THR A 54 -4.79 21.77 -0.07
N LEU A 55 -5.47 21.63 1.07
CA LEU A 55 -6.40 20.53 1.33
C LEU A 55 -7.55 20.50 0.31
N LYS A 56 -8.18 21.65 0.04
CA LYS A 56 -9.26 21.75 -0.96
C LYS A 56 -8.84 21.37 -2.37
N ALA A 57 -7.58 21.61 -2.74
CA ALA A 57 -7.04 21.16 -4.02
C ALA A 57 -6.64 19.67 -4.00
N TYR A 58 -6.08 19.20 -2.89
CA TYR A 58 -5.54 17.86 -2.77
C TYR A 58 -6.62 16.79 -2.58
N ALA A 59 -7.59 17.01 -1.69
CA ALA A 59 -8.61 16.02 -1.35
C ALA A 59 -9.40 15.54 -2.59
N PRO A 60 -9.95 16.41 -3.46
CA PRO A 60 -10.60 15.96 -4.68
C PRO A 60 -9.64 15.20 -5.62
N ALA A 61 -8.37 15.62 -5.72
CA ALA A 61 -7.40 14.98 -6.60
C ALA A 61 -7.01 13.56 -6.14
N ILE A 62 -6.97 13.30 -4.82
CA ILE A 62 -6.67 11.97 -4.28
C ILE A 62 -7.91 11.07 -4.16
N SER A 63 -9.12 11.64 -4.25
CA SER A 63 -10.38 10.90 -4.08
C SER A 63 -10.48 9.66 -4.97
N TYR A 64 -10.03 9.74 -6.23
CA TYR A 64 -10.01 8.60 -7.15
C TYR A 64 -9.19 7.43 -6.60
N PHE A 65 -8.03 7.69 -6.02
CA PHE A 65 -7.21 6.64 -5.43
C PHE A 65 -7.94 5.98 -4.26
N ILE A 66 -8.58 6.77 -3.40
CA ILE A 66 -9.27 6.27 -2.21
C ILE A 66 -10.50 5.45 -2.59
N MET A 67 -11.33 5.96 -3.49
CA MET A 67 -12.51 5.24 -3.98
C MET A 67 -12.12 4.02 -4.82
N GLY A 68 -11.09 4.14 -5.65
CA GLY A 68 -10.54 3.01 -6.40
C GLY A 68 -9.94 1.94 -5.50
N PHE A 69 -9.30 2.32 -4.38
CA PHE A 69 -8.78 1.38 -3.39
C PHE A 69 -9.91 0.62 -2.69
N ARG A 70 -11.03 1.29 -2.37
CA ARG A 70 -12.26 0.60 -1.94
C ARG A 70 -12.67 -0.45 -2.97
N ASP A 71 -12.88 -0.04 -4.22
CA ASP A 71 -13.45 -0.93 -5.25
C ASP A 71 -12.50 -2.10 -5.55
N PHE A 72 -11.19 -1.86 -5.52
CA PHE A 72 -10.19 -2.90 -5.70
C PHE A 72 -10.23 -3.94 -4.56
N ASN A 73 -10.39 -3.48 -3.31
CA ASN A 73 -10.53 -4.35 -2.15
C ASN A 73 -11.90 -5.07 -2.10
N GLU A 74 -12.95 -4.48 -2.68
CA GLU A 74 -14.28 -5.08 -2.72
C GLU A 74 -14.42 -6.13 -3.84
N PHE A 75 -13.89 -5.83 -5.04
CA PHE A 75 -14.21 -6.60 -6.24
C PHE A 75 -13.03 -7.33 -6.89
N VAL A 76 -11.78 -6.97 -6.59
CA VAL A 76 -10.61 -7.49 -7.32
C VAL A 76 -9.69 -8.34 -6.45
N LEU A 77 -9.39 -7.89 -5.23
CA LEU A 77 -8.46 -8.58 -4.34
C LEU A 77 -8.97 -9.88 -3.70
N PRO A 78 -10.24 -9.98 -3.24
CA PRO A 78 -10.68 -11.15 -2.52
C PRO A 78 -10.64 -12.42 -3.37
N TYR A 79 -10.07 -13.49 -2.83
CA TYR A 79 -10.19 -14.83 -3.39
C TYR A 79 -11.58 -15.39 -3.11
N GLU A 80 -12.31 -15.82 -4.15
CA GLU A 80 -13.62 -16.45 -3.98
C GLU A 80 -13.56 -17.72 -3.11
N THR A 81 -12.47 -18.47 -3.20
CA THR A 81 -12.23 -19.67 -2.39
C THR A 81 -10.78 -19.69 -1.91
N PRO A 82 -10.46 -19.06 -0.75
CA PRO A 82 -9.09 -19.02 -0.25
C PRO A 82 -8.60 -20.43 0.13
N GLN A 83 -7.40 -20.80 -0.30
CA GLN A 83 -6.82 -22.14 -0.16
C GLN A 83 -5.81 -22.26 0.97
N ASN A 84 -5.41 -21.13 1.57
CA ASN A 84 -4.39 -21.09 2.62
C ASN A 84 -4.55 -19.85 3.50
N ALA A 85 -3.82 -19.83 4.61
CA ALA A 85 -3.87 -18.75 5.59
C ALA A 85 -3.51 -17.37 5.02
N LEU A 86 -2.60 -17.29 4.04
CA LEU A 86 -2.22 -16.01 3.42
C LEU A 86 -3.36 -15.46 2.56
N GLN A 87 -4.03 -16.31 1.79
CA GLN A 87 -5.20 -15.89 1.01
C GLN A 87 -6.38 -15.50 1.91
N THR A 88 -6.60 -16.22 3.02
CA THR A 88 -7.59 -15.82 4.03
C THR A 88 -7.26 -14.45 4.62
N ALA A 89 -5.99 -14.21 5.00
CA ALA A 89 -5.57 -12.92 5.53
C ALA A 89 -5.78 -11.78 4.52
N ILE A 90 -5.51 -12.02 3.23
CA ILE A 90 -5.81 -11.05 2.16
C ILE A 90 -7.30 -10.72 2.13
N ASN A 91 -8.19 -11.72 2.18
CA ASN A 91 -9.64 -11.48 2.18
C ASN A 91 -10.10 -10.69 3.41
N GLU A 92 -9.56 -10.99 4.59
CA GLU A 92 -9.87 -10.28 5.84
C GLU A 92 -9.46 -8.81 5.76
N HIS A 93 -8.24 -8.52 5.32
CA HIS A 93 -7.77 -7.15 5.17
C HIS A 93 -8.49 -6.40 4.05
N ALA A 94 -8.81 -7.06 2.93
CA ALA A 94 -9.58 -6.42 1.86
C ALA A 94 -10.98 -6.01 2.33
N LYS A 95 -11.63 -6.83 3.15
CA LYS A 95 -12.91 -6.49 3.77
C LYS A 95 -12.82 -5.30 4.72
N GLU A 96 -11.72 -5.16 5.46
CA GLU A 96 -11.47 -4.00 6.32
C GLU A 96 -11.22 -2.74 5.48
N ASP A 97 -10.26 -2.81 4.56
CA ASP A 97 -9.79 -1.69 3.77
C ASP A 97 -10.85 -1.11 2.83
N CYS A 98 -11.81 -1.92 2.37
CA CYS A 98 -12.93 -1.41 1.58
C CYS A 98 -13.88 -0.48 2.38
N THR A 99 -13.69 -0.34 3.69
CA THR A 99 -14.49 0.55 4.54
C THR A 99 -13.82 1.90 4.83
N HIS A 100 -12.49 2.00 4.64
CA HIS A 100 -11.69 3.17 5.04
C HIS A 100 -12.00 4.45 4.25
N TYR A 101 -12.59 4.33 3.05
CA TYR A 101 -13.01 5.51 2.27
C TYR A 101 -13.97 6.42 3.05
N LYS A 102 -14.73 5.88 4.01
CA LYS A 102 -15.65 6.65 4.83
C LYS A 102 -14.93 7.73 5.64
N LEU A 103 -13.75 7.40 6.18
CA LEU A 103 -12.91 8.35 6.91
C LEU A 103 -12.56 9.56 6.04
N PHE A 104 -12.26 9.33 4.76
CA PHE A 104 -11.96 10.42 3.83
C PHE A 104 -13.19 11.27 3.45
N ILE A 105 -14.38 10.68 3.38
CA ILE A 105 -15.61 11.42 3.06
C ILE A 105 -16.11 12.23 4.26
N GLU A 106 -15.85 11.74 5.48
CA GLU A 106 -16.30 12.36 6.74
C GLU A 106 -15.35 13.44 7.28
N ASP A 107 -14.06 13.42 6.91
CA ASP A 107 -13.03 14.43 7.23
C ASP A 107 -13.11 15.72 6.39
#